data_AF-A0A7K2NPD9-F1
#
_entry.id   AF-A0A7K2NPD9-F1
#
_cell.length_a   1.000
_cell.length_b   1.000
_cell.length_c   1.000
_cell.angle_alpha   90.00
_cell.angle_beta   90.00
_cell.angle_gamma   90.00
#
_symmetry.space_group_name_H-M   'P 1'
#
loop_
_entity.id
_entity.type
_entity.pdbx_description
1 polymer ?
#
loop_
_entity_poly.entity_id
_entity_poly.type
_entity_poly.pdbx_seq_one_letter_code
_entity_poly.pdbx_strand_id
1 'polypeptide(L)' 'MATRTDAPTRREQILKEAARLFAERGFHGVGVDEIGAAVGISGPGLYRHFPGKDAMLAELLVGISDSLL' A
#
# COMPACT_ATOMS: atom_id res chain seq x y z
N MET A 1 -3.89 -22.88 -15.91
CA MET A 1 -2.59 -22.21 -15.80
C MET A 1 -2.32 -22.00 -14.31
N ALA A 2 -1.48 -22.84 -13.71
CA ALA A 2 -1.14 -22.72 -12.30
C ALA A 2 -0.41 -21.39 -12.08
N THR A 3 -0.98 -20.48 -11.31
CA THR A 3 -0.26 -19.31 -10.80
C THR A 3 0.86 -19.84 -9.92
N ARG A 4 2.11 -19.78 -10.39
CA ARG A 4 3.24 -19.73 -9.47
C ARG A 4 2.90 -18.63 -8.48
N THR A 5 2.96 -18.95 -7.18
CA THR A 5 2.90 -17.94 -6.13
C THR A 5 4.17 -17.11 -6.23
N ASP A 6 4.22 -16.20 -7.20
CA ASP A 6 5.30 -15.23 -7.29
C ASP A 6 5.23 -14.38 -6.02
N ALA A 7 6.40 -14.09 -5.46
CA ALA A 7 6.47 -13.31 -4.23
C ALA A 7 5.79 -11.95 -4.46
N PRO A 8 5.03 -11.43 -3.47
CA PRO A 8 4.32 -10.17 -3.62
C PRO A 8 5.31 -9.06 -3.96
N THR A 9 4.96 -8.28 -4.97
CA THR A 9 5.75 -7.15 -5.43
C THR A 9 5.92 -6.14 -4.31
N ARG A 10 6.95 -5.30 -4.41
CA ARG A 10 7.17 -4.23 -3.43
C ARG A 10 5.96 -3.30 -3.30
N ARG A 11 5.27 -3.09 -4.40
CA ARG A 11 4.09 -2.24 -4.49
C ARG A 11 2.90 -2.85 -3.73
N GLU A 12 2.67 -4.14 -3.88
CA GLU A 12 1.65 -4.88 -3.12
C GLU A 12 1.94 -4.91 -1.61
N GLN A 13 3.21 -5.07 -1.23
CA GLN A 13 3.62 -4.99 0.19
C GLN A 13 3.30 -3.62 0.79
N ILE A 14 3.57 -2.53 0.05
CA ILE A 14 3.24 -1.16 0.47
C ILE A 14 1.73 -0.99 0.66
N LEU A 15 0.92 -1.43 -0.31
CA LEU A 15 -0.54 -1.32 -0.22
C LEU A 15 -1.10 -2.12 0.96
N LYS A 16 -0.56 -3.30 1.23
CA LYS A 16 -0.96 -4.13 2.36
C LYS A 16 -0.74 -3.42 3.70
N GLU A 17 0.46 -2.87 3.92
CA GLU A 17 0.75 -2.16 5.18
C GLU A 17 0.03 -0.81 5.26
N ALA A 18 -0.14 -0.11 4.14
CA ALA A 18 -0.95 1.11 4.09
C ALA A 18 -2.41 0.83 4.49
N ALA A 19 -3.02 -0.21 3.93
CA ALA A 19 -4.38 -0.63 4.28
C ALA A 19 -4.52 -0.97 5.77
N ARG A 20 -3.57 -1.74 6.31
CA ARG A 20 -3.55 -2.08 7.74
C ARG A 20 -3.48 -0.83 8.62
N LEU A 21 -2.53 0.06 8.35
CA LEU A 21 -2.34 1.28 9.13
C LEU A 21 -3.54 2.23 9.02
N PHE A 22 -4.11 2.41 7.82
CA PHE A 22 -5.31 3.23 7.64
C PHE A 22 -6.51 2.66 8.40
N ALA A 23 -6.67 1.34 8.44
CA ALA A 23 -7.75 0.71 9.20
C ALA A 23 -7.58 0.88 10.71
N GLU A 24 -6.35 0.77 11.22
CA GLU A 24 -6.05 0.89 12.65
C GLU A 24 -6.14 2.34 13.18
N ARG A 25 -5.70 3.31 12.38
CA ARG A 25 -5.44 4.69 12.85
C ARG A 25 -6.16 5.77 12.06
N GLY A 26 -6.90 5.40 11.02
CA GLY A 26 -7.53 6.33 10.09
C GLY A 26 -6.53 6.95 9.11
N PHE A 27 -7.02 7.37 7.95
CA PHE A 27 -6.19 7.91 6.86
C PHE A 27 -5.35 9.13 7.29
N HIS A 28 -5.94 10.07 8.03
CA HIS A 28 -5.24 11.27 8.47
C HIS A 28 -4.21 10.98 9.57
N GLY A 29 -4.39 9.90 10.35
CA GLY A 29 -3.50 9.51 11.44
C GLY A 29 -2.24 8.75 11.02
N VAL A 30 -2.02 8.54 9.71
CA VAL A 30 -0.90 7.75 9.17
C VAL A 30 -0.04 8.61 8.25
N GLY A 31 1.27 8.64 8.51
CA GLY A 31 2.27 9.29 7.65
C GLY A 31 2.85 8.37 6.57
N VAL A 32 3.36 8.98 5.51
CA VAL A 32 4.03 8.28 4.40
C VAL A 32 5.30 7.55 4.88
N ASP A 33 6.08 8.18 5.76
CA ASP A 33 7.30 7.58 6.32
C ASP A 33 6.99 6.39 7.24
N GLU A 34 5.87 6.39 7.95
CA GLU A 34 5.43 5.27 8.79
C GLU A 34 5.08 4.05 7.95
N ILE A 35 4.39 4.26 6.83
CA ILE A 35 4.10 3.19 5.86
C ILE A 35 5.41 2.64 5.29
N GLY A 36 6.36 3.51 4.94
CA GLY A 36 7.70 3.11 4.49
C GLY A 36 8.43 2.27 5.52
N ALA A 37 8.46 2.72 6.77
CA ALA A 37 9.09 2.00 7.87
C ALA A 37 8.47 0.60 8.07
N ALA A 38 7.14 0.47 7.95
CA ALA A 38 6.44 -0.81 8.08
C ALA A 38 6.86 -1.85 7.02
N VAL A 39 7.29 -1.42 5.84
CA VAL A 39 7.78 -2.31 4.76
C VAL A 39 9.31 -2.32 4.61
N GLY A 40 10.04 -1.67 5.53
CA GLY A 40 11.50 -1.57 5.51
C GLY A 40 12.05 -0.75 4.34
N ILE A 41 11.37 0.34 3.97
CA ILE A 41 11.79 1.28 2.92
C ILE A 41 11.84 2.70 3.50
N SER A 42 12.84 3.49 3.12
CA SER A 42 12.89 4.91 3.47
C SER A 42 11.81 5.71 2.75
N GLY A 43 11.40 6.86 3.30
CA GLY A 43 10.48 7.79 2.65
C GLY A 43 10.80 8.05 1.17
N PRO A 44 12.03 8.45 0.80
CA PRO A 44 12.44 8.61 -0.60
C PRO A 44 12.28 7.36 -1.47
N GLY A 45 12.45 6.18 -0.89
CA GLY A 45 12.25 4.92 -1.59
C GLY A 45 10.78 4.60 -1.84
N LEU A 46 9.91 4.97 -0.91
CA LEU A 46 8.47 4.82 -1.04
C LEU A 46 7.91 5.71 -2.16
N TYR A 47 8.44 6.94 -2.29
CA TYR A 47 8.04 7.88 -3.35
C TYR A 47 8.30 7.37 -4.77
N ARG A 48 9.15 6.35 -4.96
CA ARG A 48 9.34 5.68 -6.25
C ARG A 48 8.18 4.76 -6.64
N HIS A 49 7.37 4.33 -5.68
CA HIS A 49 6.24 3.44 -5.89
C HIS A 49 4.91 4.19 -5.90
N PHE A 50 4.79 5.23 -5.07
CA PHE A 50 3.60 6.04 -4.92
C PHE A 50 3.95 7.51 -4.72
N PRO A 51 3.27 8.45 -5.37
CA PRO A 51 3.49 9.88 -5.16
C PRO A 51 3.08 10.36 -3.76
N GLY A 52 2.26 9.58 -3.04
CA GLY A 52 1.83 9.87 -1.68
C GLY A 52 0.80 8.86 -1.16
N LYS A 53 0.39 9.02 0.10
CA LYS A 53 -0.58 8.11 0.74
C LYS A 53 -1.99 8.19 0.13
N ASP A 54 -2.37 9.33 -0.45
CA ASP A 54 -3.64 9.49 -1.16
C ASP A 54 -3.72 8.56 -2.39
N ALA A 55 -2.62 8.42 -3.13
CA ALA A 55 -2.55 7.52 -4.27
C ALA A 55 -2.63 6.04 -3.85
N MET A 56 -2.07 5.70 -2.69
CA MET A 56 -2.22 4.35 -2.11
C MET A 56 -3.67 4.06 -1.76
N LEU A 57 -4.35 5.01 -1.10
CA LEU A 57 -5.75 4.86 -0.75
C LEU A 57 -6.63 4.76 -1.99
N ALA A 58 -6.41 5.63 -2.99
CA ALA A 58 -7.16 5.59 -4.24
C ALA A 58 -7.06 4.21 -4.92
N GLU A 59 -5.85 3.65 -4.99
CA GLU A 59 -5.68 2.33 -5.57
C GLU A 59 -6.31 1.20 -4.74
N LEU A 60 -6.20 1.24 -3.41
CA LEU A 60 -6.89 0.28 -2.55
C LEU A 60 -8.40 0.30 -2.82
N LEU A 61 -8.99 1.49 -2.92
CA LEU A 61 -10.42 1.64 -3.19
C LEU A 61 -10.81 1.12 -4.57
N VAL A 62 -10.02 1.40 -5.61
CA VAL A 62 -10.25 0.88 -6.96
C VAL A 62 -10.13 -0.65 -6.98
N GLY A 63 -9.05 -1.21 -6.41
CA GLY A 63 -8.84 -2.66 -6.39
C GLY A 63 -9.93 -3.41 -5.62
N ILE A 64 -10.43 -2.84 -4.51
CA ILE A 64 -11.59 -3.39 -3.79
C ILE A 64 -12.83 -3.34 -4.69
N SER A 65 -13.08 -2.21 -5.36
CA SER A 65 -14.24 -2.04 -6.25
C SER A 65 -14.22 -3.09 -7.37
N ASP A 66 -13.06 -3.31 -8.00
CA ASP A 66 -12.90 -4.30 -9.07
C ASP A 66 -13.12 -5.73 -8.57
N SER A 67 -12.79 -6.04 -7.31
CA SER A 67 -13.01 -7.37 -6.72
C SER A 67 -14.47 -7.67 -6.33
N LEU A 68 -15.31 -6.64 -6.30
CA LEU A 68 -16.72 -6.73 -5.90
C LEU A 68 -17.69 -6.79 -7.09
N LEU A 69 -17.19 -6.67 -8.32
CA LEU A 69 -17.94 -6.80 -9.58
C LEU A 69 -17.81 -8.22 -10.16
#